data_AF-A0A672V6X6-F1
#
_entry.id   AF-A0A672V6X6-F1
#
_cell.length_a   1.000
_cell.length_b   1.000
_cell.length_c   1.000
_cell.angle_alpha   90.00
_cell.angle_beta   90.00
_cell.angle_gamma   90.00
#
_symmetry.space_group_name_H-M   'P 1'
#
loop_
_entity.id
_entity.type
_entity.pdbx_description
1 polymer ?
#
loop_
_entity_poly.entity_id
_entity_poly.type
_entity_poly.pdbx_seq_one_letter_code
_entity_poly.pdbx_strand_id
1 'polypeptide(L)'
;MEFTIKHTWNGLPVSHEPTTLVLPSPAPLGEPGKAFRRLWDYEVVEAFFLNDRTGQYLEVEHLLLLLSCKKLHLEFEVTRMKTKWEGKAHLPWNHFPPFSNKFNAFAIHGSGEERKYEVLCPVPRHELQEGRKPDL
;
A
#
# COMPACT_ATOMS: atom_id res chain seq x y z
N MET A 1 16.52 -2.69 6.92
CA MET A 1 15.45 -3.50 7.53
C MET A 1 14.50 -3.87 6.40
N GLU A 2 14.17 -5.14 6.25
CA GLU A 2 13.32 -5.64 5.16
C GLU A 2 12.02 -6.19 5.76
N PHE A 3 10.89 -5.86 5.15
CA PHE A 3 9.57 -6.31 5.56
C PHE A 3 8.88 -7.01 4.41
N THR A 4 8.07 -8.02 4.72
CA THR A 4 7.41 -8.86 3.74
C THR A 4 5.96 -9.08 4.14
N ILE A 5 5.02 -8.75 3.25
CA ILE A 5 3.60 -9.01 3.46
C ILE A 5 3.37 -10.52 3.29
N LYS A 6 2.89 -11.15 4.36
CA LYS A 6 2.63 -12.60 4.43
C LYS A 6 1.19 -12.94 4.78
N HIS A 7 0.37 -11.92 5.03
CA HIS A 7 -1.01 -12.09 5.49
C HIS A 7 -1.96 -11.24 4.64
N THR A 8 -3.17 -11.76 4.49
CA THR A 8 -4.36 -11.02 4.06
C THR A 8 -4.85 -10.13 5.20
N TRP A 9 -5.70 -9.15 4.89
CA TRP A 9 -6.23 -8.17 5.86
C TRP A 9 -6.86 -8.81 7.12
N ASN A 10 -7.48 -9.99 6.97
CA ASN A 10 -8.11 -10.75 8.05
C ASN A 10 -7.18 -11.79 8.70
N GLY A 11 -5.88 -11.71 8.44
CA GLY A 11 -4.88 -12.57 9.06
C GLY A 11 -4.86 -14.01 8.54
N LEU A 12 -5.38 -14.29 7.34
CA LEU A 12 -5.09 -15.56 6.64
C LEU A 12 -3.72 -15.45 5.95
N PRO A 13 -2.92 -16.52 5.89
CA PRO A 13 -1.66 -16.49 5.16
C PRO A 13 -1.90 -16.23 3.67
N VAL A 14 -0.99 -15.47 3.05
CA VAL A 14 -0.98 -15.26 1.60
C VAL A 14 -0.62 -16.58 0.91
N SER A 15 -1.39 -16.96 -0.10
CA SER A 15 -1.26 -18.25 -0.80
C SER A 15 -0.35 -18.18 -2.05
N HIS A 16 0.46 -17.13 -2.16
CA HIS A 16 1.43 -16.93 -3.23
C HIS A 16 2.76 -16.42 -2.67
N GLU A 17 3.82 -16.49 -3.48
CA GLU A 17 5.11 -15.88 -3.14
C GLU A 17 4.93 -14.41 -2.73
N PRO A 18 5.57 -13.94 -1.64
CA PRO A 18 5.39 -12.59 -1.15
C PRO A 18 5.67 -11.55 -2.24
N THR A 19 4.67 -10.69 -2.49
CA THR A 19 4.60 -9.68 -3.55
C THR A 19 5.12 -10.18 -4.91
N THR A 20 4.41 -11.13 -5.51
CA THR A 20 4.39 -11.30 -6.97
C THR A 20 3.08 -10.71 -7.50
N LEU A 21 3.11 -9.44 -7.93
CA LEU A 21 2.00 -8.79 -8.61
C LEU A 21 1.93 -9.28 -10.05
N VAL A 22 0.97 -10.16 -10.33
CA VAL A 22 0.65 -10.64 -11.68
C VAL A 22 -0.46 -9.75 -12.21
N LEU A 23 -0.17 -8.97 -13.25
CA LEU A 23 -1.12 -8.08 -13.91
C LEU A 23 -2.12 -8.88 -14.76
N PRO A 24 -3.44 -8.78 -14.48
CA PRO A 24 -4.43 -8.67 -15.54
C PRO A 24 -5.18 -7.32 -15.49
N SER A 25 -4.88 -6.46 -14.51
CA SER A 25 -5.62 -5.20 -14.30
C SER A 25 -5.14 -4.10 -15.27
N PRO A 26 -6.05 -3.24 -15.79
CA PRO A 26 -5.65 -2.14 -16.67
C PRO A 26 -4.73 -1.18 -15.91
N ALA A 27 -3.72 -0.62 -16.59
CA ALA A 27 -2.91 0.43 -15.99
C ALA A 27 -3.77 1.67 -15.64
N PRO A 28 -3.42 2.44 -14.59
CA PRO A 28 -4.08 3.72 -14.33
C PRO A 28 -4.05 4.62 -15.57
N LEU A 29 -5.14 5.34 -15.83
CA LEU A 29 -5.25 6.25 -16.97
C LEU A 29 -4.47 7.57 -16.77
N GLY A 30 -3.76 7.72 -15.65
CA GLY A 30 -2.98 8.91 -15.31
C GLY A 30 -1.63 8.97 -16.01
N GLU A 31 -1.11 10.19 -16.16
CA GLU A 31 0.26 10.38 -16.61
C GLU A 31 1.26 9.89 -15.53
N PRO A 32 2.33 9.18 -15.92
CA PRO A 32 3.39 8.77 -14.99
C PRO A 32 3.96 9.97 -14.22
N GLY A 33 4.17 9.81 -12.91
CA GLY A 33 4.74 10.84 -12.04
C GLY A 33 3.77 11.98 -11.69
N LYS A 34 2.53 11.98 -12.20
CA LYS A 34 1.48 12.91 -11.76
C LYS A 34 0.56 12.24 -10.75
N ALA A 35 0.07 13.04 -9.82
CA ALA A 35 -0.94 12.62 -8.86
C ALA A 35 -2.21 12.13 -9.59
N PHE A 36 -2.62 10.90 -9.31
CA PHE A 36 -3.83 10.28 -9.82
C PHE A 36 -4.68 9.82 -8.64
N ARG A 37 -5.96 10.20 -8.61
CA ARG A 37 -6.86 9.83 -7.50
C ARG A 37 -7.41 8.42 -7.71
N ARG A 38 -7.77 7.75 -6.60
CA ARG A 38 -8.34 6.40 -6.60
C ARG A 38 -7.40 5.35 -7.17
N LEU A 39 -6.12 5.42 -6.79
CA LEU A 39 -5.17 4.37 -7.17
C LEU A 39 -5.52 3.02 -6.55
N TRP A 40 -6.22 3.03 -5.41
CA TRP A 40 -6.86 1.87 -4.81
C TRP A 40 -8.01 1.26 -5.62
N ASP A 41 -8.38 1.77 -6.80
CA ASP A 41 -9.21 1.03 -7.77
C ASP A 41 -8.33 0.09 -8.64
N TYR A 42 -7.02 0.33 -8.67
CA TYR A 42 -6.01 -0.41 -9.44
C TYR A 42 -5.15 -1.29 -8.54
N GLU A 43 -4.17 -1.97 -9.11
CA GLU A 43 -3.14 -2.63 -8.30
C GLU A 43 -2.25 -1.58 -7.64
N VAL A 44 -2.21 -1.59 -6.30
CA VAL A 44 -1.50 -0.59 -5.52
C VAL A 44 -0.80 -1.24 -4.31
N VAL A 45 0.33 -0.67 -3.94
CA VAL A 45 0.98 -0.92 -2.65
C VAL A 45 0.92 0.38 -1.87
N GLU A 46 0.50 0.28 -0.61
CA GLU A 46 0.33 1.41 0.29
C GLU A 46 1.21 1.22 1.53
N ALA A 47 1.71 2.30 2.09
CA ALA A 47 2.50 2.30 3.31
C ALA A 47 2.05 3.45 4.23
N PHE A 48 1.86 3.12 5.51
CA PHE A 48 1.36 4.02 6.54
C PHE A 48 2.40 4.16 7.65
N PHE A 49 2.73 5.39 7.99
CA PHE A 49 3.60 5.73 9.12
C PHE A 49 2.82 6.60 10.10
N LEU A 50 2.72 6.19 11.34
CA LEU A 50 1.88 6.85 12.35
C LEU A 50 2.71 7.24 13.57
N ASN A 51 2.47 8.44 14.09
CA ASN A 51 2.79 8.79 15.46
C ASN A 51 1.54 8.52 16.32
N ASP A 52 1.61 7.50 17.16
CA ASP A 52 0.45 7.07 17.95
C ASP A 52 0.08 8.00 19.11
N ARG A 53 0.97 8.94 19.47
CA ARG A 53 0.72 9.94 20.52
C ARG A 53 -0.03 11.14 19.96
N THR A 54 0.31 11.58 18.75
CA THR A 54 -0.29 12.77 18.12
C THR A 54 -1.42 12.43 17.15
N GLY A 55 -1.50 11.18 16.68
CA GLY A 55 -2.42 10.76 15.62
C GLY A 55 -2.01 11.23 14.23
N GLN A 56 -0.88 11.94 14.08
CA GLN A 56 -0.37 12.35 12.79
C GLN A 56 0.16 11.13 12.04
N TYR A 57 -0.25 11.00 10.78
CA TYR A 57 0.22 9.91 9.93
C TYR A 57 0.63 10.40 8.55
N LEU A 58 1.44 9.57 7.91
CA LEU A 58 1.87 9.67 6.53
C LEU A 58 1.38 8.43 5.79
N GLU A 59 0.74 8.65 4.65
CA GLU A 59 0.28 7.62 3.74
C GLU A 59 0.98 7.76 2.39
N VAL A 60 1.54 6.64 1.94
CA VAL A 60 2.29 6.50 0.68
C VAL A 60 1.55 5.48 -0.19
N GLU A 61 0.97 5.92 -1.30
CA GLU A 61 0.38 5.02 -2.29
C GLU A 61 1.28 4.98 -3.54
N HIS A 62 1.40 3.80 -4.18
CA HIS A 62 2.20 3.67 -5.39
C HIS A 62 1.54 4.44 -6.55
N LEU A 63 2.15 5.59 -6.89
CA LEU A 63 1.77 6.71 -7.78
C LEU A 63 1.20 7.97 -7.07
N LEU A 64 1.02 7.97 -5.75
CA LEU A 64 0.66 9.17 -4.99
C LEU A 64 1.04 9.08 -3.50
N LEU A 65 1.98 9.90 -3.05
CA LEU A 65 2.02 10.28 -1.63
C LEU A 65 0.90 11.29 -1.34
N LEU A 66 0.03 10.97 -0.39
CA LEU A 66 -0.93 11.89 0.21
C LEU A 66 -0.54 12.15 1.67
N LEU A 67 0.35 13.12 1.87
CA LEU A 67 0.57 13.69 3.21
C LEU A 67 -0.48 14.75 3.47
N SER A 68 -1.52 14.48 4.25
CA SER A 68 -2.39 15.54 4.80
C SER A 68 -2.88 16.56 3.76
N CYS A 69 -3.24 16.09 2.54
CA CYS A 69 -3.60 16.92 1.38
C CYS A 69 -2.46 17.68 0.63
N LYS A 70 -1.18 17.29 0.78
CA LYS A 70 -0.05 17.85 0.02
C LYS A 70 0.60 16.80 -0.89
N LYS A 71 0.68 17.13 -2.19
CA LYS A 71 1.39 16.33 -3.20
C LYS A 71 2.89 16.41 -2.95
N LEU A 72 3.55 15.28 -2.88
CA LEU A 72 4.99 15.21 -2.73
C LEU A 72 5.64 14.56 -3.94
N HIS A 73 6.73 15.15 -4.43
CA HIS A 73 7.54 14.56 -5.49
C HIS A 73 8.49 13.53 -4.85
N LEU A 74 8.30 12.25 -5.16
CA LEU A 74 9.23 11.19 -4.80
C LEU A 74 10.03 10.77 -6.01
N GLU A 75 11.29 10.44 -5.76
CA GLU A 75 12.07 9.65 -6.68
C GLU A 75 11.59 8.19 -6.59
N PHE A 76 11.16 7.66 -7.74
CA PHE A 76 10.74 6.28 -7.86
C PHE A 76 11.45 5.60 -9.02
N GLU A 77 11.82 4.35 -8.82
CA GLU A 77 12.37 3.47 -9.83
C GLU A 77 11.42 2.31 -10.04
N VAL A 78 11.07 2.00 -11.29
CA VAL A 78 10.23 0.84 -11.61
C VAL A 78 10.93 -0.02 -12.66
N THR A 79 11.18 -1.27 -12.31
CA THR A 79 11.66 -2.29 -13.23
C THR A 79 10.50 -3.22 -13.57
N ARG A 80 10.06 -3.20 -14.83
CA ARG A 80 9.01 -4.10 -15.33
C ARG A 80 9.63 -5.32 -16.01
N MET A 81 9.18 -6.50 -15.60
CA MET A 81 9.50 -7.80 -16.19
C MET A 81 8.25 -8.36 -16.88
N LYS A 82 8.35 -9.51 -17.55
CA LYS A 82 7.22 -10.12 -18.30
C LYS A 82 5.96 -10.35 -17.45
N THR A 83 6.13 -10.76 -16.20
CA THR A 83 5.04 -11.16 -15.30
C THR A 83 5.13 -10.53 -13.90
N LYS A 84 6.12 -9.66 -13.69
CA LYS A 84 6.41 -9.04 -12.39
C LYS A 84 6.85 -7.60 -12.60
N TRP A 85 6.70 -6.78 -11.57
CA TRP A 85 7.35 -5.49 -11.51
C TRP A 85 7.97 -5.30 -10.13
N GLU A 86 9.06 -4.55 -10.07
CA GLU A 86 9.71 -4.12 -8.84
C GLU A 86 9.68 -2.59 -8.82
N GLY A 87 9.17 -2.01 -7.73
CA GLY A 87 9.13 -0.58 -7.52
C GLY A 87 9.95 -0.21 -6.28
N LYS A 88 10.76 0.82 -6.40
CA LYS A 88 11.51 1.42 -5.29
C LYS A 88 11.11 2.88 -5.20
N ALA A 89 10.83 3.34 -3.99
CA ALA A 89 10.56 4.75 -3.73
C ALA A 89 11.49 5.23 -2.62
N HIS A 90 12.14 6.36 -2.85
CA HIS A 90 12.97 7.02 -1.85
C HIS A 90 12.16 8.11 -1.16
N LEU A 91 11.87 7.90 0.13
CA LEU A 91 11.10 8.84 0.94
C LEU A 91 12.03 9.60 1.91
N PRO A 92 12.28 10.90 1.67
CA PRO A 92 13.09 11.72 2.57
C PRO A 92 12.51 11.82 3.98
N TRP A 93 13.38 11.81 4.99
CA TRP A 93 13.00 11.82 6.42
C TRP A 93 12.15 13.04 6.83
N ASN A 94 12.32 14.17 6.17
CA ASN A 94 11.58 15.41 6.44
C ASN A 94 10.08 15.32 6.10
N HIS A 95 9.63 14.25 5.46
CA HIS A 95 8.23 14.01 5.12
C HIS A 95 7.48 13.21 6.19
N PHE A 96 8.20 12.56 7.11
CA PHE A 96 7.58 11.79 8.16
C PHE A 96 7.06 12.73 9.26
N PRO A 97 5.90 12.42 9.85
CA PRO A 97 5.50 13.02 11.11
C PRO A 97 6.62 12.89 12.16
N PRO A 98 6.90 13.94 12.94
CA PRO A 98 7.86 13.86 14.04
C PRO A 98 7.53 12.66 14.93
N PHE A 99 8.54 11.86 15.27
CA PHE A 99 8.39 10.69 16.14
C PHE A 99 7.40 9.63 15.64
N SER A 100 7.32 9.43 14.32
CA SER A 100 6.61 8.27 13.74
C SER A 100 7.15 6.98 14.35
N ASN A 101 6.26 6.19 14.97
CA ASN A 101 6.62 5.01 15.76
C ASN A 101 5.79 3.76 15.44
N LYS A 102 4.82 3.86 14.54
CA LYS A 102 4.06 2.74 13.99
C LYS A 102 4.16 2.71 12.48
N PHE A 103 4.12 1.51 11.92
CA PHE A 103 4.21 1.26 10.49
C PHE A 103 3.26 0.14 10.09
N ASN A 104 2.58 0.30 8.95
CA ASN A 104 1.87 -0.77 8.29
C ASN A 104 1.98 -0.61 6.77
N ALA A 105 1.74 -1.67 6.02
CA ALA A 105 1.74 -1.62 4.56
C ALA A 105 0.69 -2.57 4.00
N PHE A 106 0.09 -2.19 2.88
CA PHE A 106 -0.93 -2.95 2.18
C PHE A 106 -0.51 -3.24 0.75
N ALA A 107 -0.95 -4.39 0.23
CA ALA A 107 -0.95 -4.66 -1.20
C ALA A 107 -2.39 -4.99 -1.61
N ILE A 108 -2.91 -4.22 -2.56
CA ILE A 108 -4.27 -4.36 -3.07
C ILE A 108 -4.14 -4.73 -4.54
N HIS A 109 -4.73 -5.87 -4.93
CA HIS A 109 -4.64 -6.38 -6.30
C HIS A 109 -5.86 -7.22 -6.68
N GLY A 110 -5.97 -7.58 -7.95
CA GLY A 110 -7.17 -8.19 -8.51
C GLY A 110 -8.29 -7.17 -8.77
N SER A 111 -9.45 -7.67 -9.23
CA SER A 111 -10.57 -6.82 -9.66
C SER A 111 -11.92 -7.45 -9.30
N GLY A 112 -12.94 -6.60 -9.08
CA GLY A 112 -14.28 -7.07 -8.71
C GLY A 112 -14.27 -7.92 -7.43
N GLU A 113 -14.96 -9.06 -7.48
CA GLU A 113 -15.05 -10.02 -6.37
C GLU A 113 -13.71 -10.74 -6.08
N GLU A 114 -12.79 -10.76 -7.04
CA GLU A 114 -11.46 -11.37 -6.90
C GLU A 114 -10.43 -10.39 -6.32
N ARG A 115 -10.88 -9.22 -5.84
CA ARG A 115 -9.99 -8.21 -5.26
C ARG A 115 -9.46 -8.68 -3.90
N LYS A 116 -8.14 -8.64 -3.78
CA LYS A 116 -7.39 -9.09 -2.61
C LYS A 116 -6.81 -7.90 -1.87
N TYR A 117 -6.86 -7.99 -0.55
CA TYR A 117 -6.29 -7.01 0.37
C TYR A 117 -5.33 -7.73 1.29
N GLU A 118 -4.07 -7.40 1.14
CA GLU A 118 -2.96 -8.00 1.89
C GLU A 118 -2.29 -6.93 2.73
N VAL A 119 -1.77 -7.32 3.89
CA VAL A 119 -1.28 -6.37 4.89
C VAL A 119 -0.11 -6.93 5.67
N LEU A 120 0.84 -6.06 6.02
CA LEU A 120 2.01 -6.41 6.81
C LEU A 120 1.62 -6.76 8.25
N CYS A 121 0.81 -5.91 8.89
CA CYS A 121 0.29 -6.08 10.24
C CYS A 121 -1.24 -6.23 10.18
N PRO A 122 -1.78 -7.46 10.12
CA PRO A 122 -3.21 -7.69 10.03
C PRO A 122 -3.94 -7.37 11.33
N VAL A 123 -5.23 -7.09 11.22
CA VAL A 123 -6.10 -6.96 12.39
C VAL A 123 -6.22 -8.34 13.06
N PRO A 124 -6.02 -8.45 14.38
CA PRO A 124 -6.21 -9.71 15.08
C PRO A 124 -7.61 -10.28 14.85
N ARG A 125 -7.71 -11.58 14.55
CA ARG A 125 -9.01 -12.20 14.17
C ARG A 125 -10.11 -12.02 15.21
N HIS A 126 -9.75 -11.99 16.50
CA HIS A 126 -10.71 -11.80 17.59
C HIS A 126 -11.25 -10.36 17.68
N GLU A 127 -10.62 -9.40 16.99
CA GLU A 127 -11.07 -8.00 16.88
C GLU A 127 -11.87 -7.76 15.58
N LEU A 128 -11.98 -8.77 14.71
CA LEU A 128 -12.79 -8.68 13.50
C LEU A 128 -14.26 -8.85 13.84
N GLN A 129 -15.04 -7.82 13.57
CA GLN A 129 -16.50 -7.91 13.62
C GLN A 129 -17.03 -8.64 12.38
N GLU A 130 -18.09 -9.43 12.55
CA GLU A 130 -18.73 -10.16 11.46
C GLU A 130 -19.24 -9.17 10.40
N GLY A 131 -18.89 -9.41 9.14
CA GLY A 131 -19.25 -8.53 8.03
C GLY A 131 -18.35 -7.31 7.81
N ARG A 132 -17.33 -7.07 8.66
CA ARG A 132 -16.34 -6.02 8.42
C ARG A 132 -15.57 -6.29 7.13
N LYS A 133 -15.34 -5.25 6.34
CA LYS A 133 -14.51 -5.26 5.12
C LYS A 133 -13.39 -4.22 5.28
N PRO A 134 -12.30 -4.31 4.50
CA PRO A 134 -11.33 -3.23 4.39
C PRO A 134 -12.04 -1.93 4.00
N ASP A 135 -11.71 -0.83 4.70
CA ASP A 135 -12.21 0.50 4.34
C ASP A 135 -11.53 0.94 3.03
N LEU A 136 -12.32 1.49 2.09
CA LEU A 136 -11.90 2.07 0.81
C LEU A 136 -12.18 3.57 0.79
#